data_AF-A0A3B9J6T7-F1
#
_entry.id   AF-A0A3B9J6T7-F1
#
_cell.length_a   1.000
_cell.length_b   1.000
_cell.length_c   1.000
_cell.angle_alpha   90.00
_cell.angle_beta   90.00
_cell.angle_gamma   90.00
#
_symmetry.space_group_name_H-M   'P 1'
#
loop_
_entity.id
_entity.type
_entity.pdbx_description
1 polymer ?
#
loop_
_entity_poly.entity_id
_entity_poly.type
_entity_poly.pdbx_seq_one_letter_code
_entity_poly.pdbx_strand_id
1 'polypeptide(L)'
;TIIVNHQPALMKIENDGQSIEQSNIMLTICNGPRQGGGFLVAPDAKNDDGILNFSMVERCSRLTMLRILPEVMRGTHGRFPQVTLGTTRQLSL
;
A
#
# COMPACT_ATOMS: atom_id res chain seq x y z
N THR A 1 9.46 -13.78 3.24
CA THR A 1 8.90 -12.50 2.77
C THR A 1 7.69 -12.01 3.54
N ILE A 2 6.78 -12.87 4.02
CA ILE A 2 5.83 -12.53 5.13
C ILE A 2 6.08 -13.46 6.32
N ILE A 3 6.36 -14.74 6.03
CA ILE A 3 6.62 -15.78 7.04
C ILE A 3 8.07 -15.75 7.55
N VAL A 4 9.01 -15.26 6.74
CA VAL A 4 10.45 -15.31 7.09
C VAL A 4 10.97 -13.95 7.53
N ASN A 5 10.59 -12.90 6.81
CA ASN A 5 10.98 -11.53 7.10
C ASN A 5 9.69 -10.71 7.14
N HIS A 6 9.45 -10.02 8.24
CA HIS A 6 8.25 -9.23 8.53
C HIS A 6 8.65 -8.01 9.38
N GLN A 7 9.84 -7.49 9.14
CA GLN A 7 10.34 -6.33 9.85
C GLN A 7 9.85 -5.08 9.12
N PRO A 8 9.01 -4.25 9.76
CA PRO A 8 8.61 -2.99 9.17
C PRO A 8 9.80 -2.03 9.14
N ALA A 9 9.88 -1.21 8.10
CA ALA A 9 10.84 -0.11 8.03
C ALA A 9 10.18 1.16 8.54
N LEU A 10 10.89 1.90 9.39
CA LEU A 10 10.51 3.27 9.75
C LEU A 10 10.79 4.15 8.52
N MET A 11 9.75 4.79 7.99
CA MET A 11 9.82 5.63 6.80
C MET A 11 9.28 7.01 7.14
N LYS A 12 9.98 8.04 6.65
CA LYS A 12 9.42 9.38 6.51
C LYS A 12 8.94 9.52 5.07
N ILE A 13 7.65 9.74 4.89
CA ILE A 13 7.01 9.82 3.57
C ILE A 13 6.47 11.23 3.42
N GLU A 14 6.89 11.93 2.38
CA GLU A 14 6.28 13.19 1.99
C GLU A 14 5.36 12.96 0.78
N ASN A 15 4.07 13.24 0.96
CA ASN A 15 3.03 13.09 -0.05
C ASN A 15 2.34 14.44 -0.28
N ASP A 16 2.51 15.03 -1.47
CA ASP A 16 1.88 16.30 -1.85
C ASP A 16 2.02 17.40 -0.78
N GLY A 17 3.19 17.47 -0.12
CA GLY A 17 3.52 18.43 0.93
C GLY A 17 3.12 18.01 2.36
N GLN A 18 2.47 16.87 2.54
CA GLN A 18 2.17 16.28 3.86
C GLN A 18 3.26 15.28 4.25
N SER A 19 3.86 15.46 5.43
CA SER A 19 4.85 14.53 5.98
C SER A 19 4.19 13.53 6.92
N ILE A 20 4.45 12.24 6.68
CA ILE A 20 3.99 11.11 7.48
C ILE A 20 5.22 10.33 7.93
N GLU A 21 5.40 10.13 9.22
CA GLU A 21 6.45 9.27 9.76
C GLU A 21 5.81 8.04 10.39
N GLN A 22 6.08 6.86 9.82
CA GLN A 22 5.46 5.62 10.30
C GLN A 22 6.25 4.37 9.93
N SER A 23 5.98 3.28 10.65
CA SER A 23 6.58 1.97 10.39
C SER A 23 5.72 1.18 9.39
N ASN A 24 6.21 1.04 8.16
CA ASN A 24 5.52 0.32 7.09
C ASN A 24 6.14 -1.05 6.84
N ILE A 25 5.28 -2.06 6.70
CA ILE A 25 5.67 -3.35 6.14
C ILE A 25 5.82 -3.23 4.63
N MET A 26 4.96 -2.44 4.00
CA MET A 26 4.94 -2.26 2.55
C MET A 26 4.44 -0.87 2.18
N LEU A 27 5.11 -0.26 1.21
CA LEU A 27 4.63 0.90 0.48
C LEU A 27 4.72 0.56 -1.01
N THR A 28 3.63 0.75 -1.72
CA THR A 28 3.54 0.49 -3.16
C THR A 28 3.07 1.73 -3.87
N ILE A 29 3.73 2.12 -4.96
CA ILE A 29 3.29 3.16 -5.87
C ILE A 29 2.77 2.49 -7.15
N CYS A 30 1.57 2.86 -7.56
CA CYS A 30 0.78 2.16 -8.56
C CYS A 30 0.33 3.14 -9.65
N ASN A 31 0.77 2.90 -10.88
CA ASN A 31 0.23 3.57 -12.08
C ASN A 31 -1.04 2.88 -12.60
N GLY A 32 -1.29 1.65 -12.19
CA GLY A 32 -2.46 0.89 -12.61
C GLY A 32 -2.92 -0.04 -11.48
N PRO A 33 -4.07 -0.70 -11.65
CA PRO A 33 -4.76 -1.28 -10.51
C PRO A 33 -4.17 -2.59 -10.01
N ARG A 34 -3.33 -3.25 -10.83
CA ARG A 34 -2.84 -4.60 -10.58
C ARG A 34 -1.32 -4.66 -10.39
N GLN A 35 -0.89 -5.48 -9.45
CA GLN A 35 0.50 -5.89 -9.24
C GLN A 35 0.62 -7.42 -9.20
N GLY A 36 1.76 -7.96 -9.60
CA GLY A 36 2.12 -9.36 -9.33
C GLY A 36 1.18 -10.42 -9.93
N GLY A 37 0.58 -10.14 -11.09
CA GLY A 37 -0.23 -11.14 -11.83
C GLY A 37 -1.67 -11.32 -11.35
N GLY A 38 -2.16 -10.56 -10.36
CA GLY A 38 -3.56 -10.66 -9.92
C GLY A 38 -3.95 -9.87 -8.67
N PHE A 39 -3.02 -9.17 -8.02
CA PHE A 39 -3.32 -8.40 -6.81
C PHE A 39 -3.88 -7.03 -7.18
N LEU A 40 -5.12 -6.75 -6.79
CA LEU A 40 -5.76 -5.44 -6.96
C LEU A 40 -5.30 -4.49 -5.85
N VAL A 41 -4.04 -4.08 -5.89
CA VAL A 41 -3.38 -3.26 -4.86
C VAL A 41 -3.91 -1.83 -4.85
N ALA A 42 -4.26 -1.28 -6.01
CA ALA A 42 -4.84 0.06 -6.13
C ALA A 42 -6.08 0.00 -7.04
N PRO A 43 -7.22 -0.51 -6.56
CA PRO A 43 -8.38 -0.84 -7.40
C PRO A 43 -8.88 0.31 -8.27
N ASP A 44 -8.78 1.55 -7.76
CA ASP A 44 -9.25 2.76 -8.42
C ASP A 44 -8.20 3.41 -9.33
N ALA A 45 -7.00 2.84 -9.42
CA ALA A 45 -5.92 3.41 -10.21
C ALA A 45 -6.19 3.32 -11.71
N LYS A 46 -5.98 4.44 -12.39
CA LYS A 46 -6.05 4.56 -13.85
C LYS A 46 -4.68 4.99 -14.36
N ASN A 47 -4.31 4.47 -15.52
CA ASN A 47 -2.99 4.70 -16.11
C ASN A 47 -2.97 5.85 -17.11
N ASP A 48 -4.08 6.56 -17.26
CA ASP A 48 -4.32 7.62 -18.24
C ASP A 48 -4.81 8.94 -17.62
N ASP A 49 -4.90 9.04 -16.28
CA ASP A 49 -5.38 10.22 -15.56
C ASP A 49 -4.26 11.17 -15.07
N GLY A 50 -2.99 10.75 -15.23
CA GLY A 50 -1.82 11.50 -14.79
C GLY A 50 -1.69 11.61 -13.26
N ILE A 51 -2.26 10.66 -12.52
CA ILE A 51 -2.21 10.58 -11.05
C ILE A 51 -1.63 9.22 -10.66
N LEU A 52 -0.74 9.19 -9.67
CA LEU A 52 -0.26 7.95 -9.08
C LEU A 52 -1.14 7.56 -7.90
N ASN A 53 -1.35 6.27 -7.73
CA ASN A 53 -1.98 5.73 -6.53
C ASN A 53 -0.92 5.12 -5.62
N PHE A 54 -1.18 5.07 -4.33
CA PHE A 54 -0.35 4.36 -3.38
C PHE A 54 -1.17 3.44 -2.49
N SER A 55 -0.53 2.37 -2.04
CA SER A 55 -1.03 1.46 -1.02
C SER A 55 0.04 1.25 0.04
N MET A 56 -0.28 1.65 1.27
CA MET A 56 0.58 1.48 2.44
C MET A 56 -0.02 0.42 3.35
N VAL A 57 0.83 -0.47 3.84
CA VAL A 57 0.51 -1.41 4.91
C VAL A 57 1.40 -1.11 6.09
N GLU A 58 0.80 -0.53 7.12
CA GLU A 58 1.46 -0.24 8.39
C GLU A 58 1.87 -1.52 9.12
N ARG A 59 2.68 -1.37 10.16
CA ARG A 59 3.04 -2.47 11.07
C ARG A 59 1.79 -3.20 11.56
N CYS A 60 1.63 -4.43 11.11
CA CYS A 60 0.58 -5.34 11.57
C CYS A 60 1.17 -6.67 12.07
N SER A 61 0.32 -7.54 12.61
CA SER A 61 0.73 -8.91 12.92
C SER A 61 0.76 -9.76 11.64
N ARG A 62 1.50 -10.88 11.65
CA ARG A 62 1.51 -11.83 10.53
C ARG A 62 0.12 -12.42 10.25
N LEU A 63 -0.67 -12.65 11.31
CA LEU A 63 -2.05 -13.11 11.16
C LEU A 63 -2.91 -12.05 10.47
N THR A 64 -2.73 -10.77 10.80
CA THR A 64 -3.38 -9.66 10.11
C THR A 64 -2.97 -9.63 8.64
N MET A 65 -1.67 -9.77 8.35
CA MET A 65 -1.17 -9.80 6.97
C MET A 65 -1.77 -10.96 6.15
N LEU A 66 -1.90 -12.15 6.76
CA LEU A 66 -2.57 -13.29 6.12
C LEU A 66 -4.06 -13.06 5.86
N ARG A 67 -4.74 -12.22 6.67
CA ARG A 67 -6.13 -11.80 6.44
C ARG A 67 -6.25 -10.72 5.37
N ILE A 68 -5.25 -9.84 5.26
CA ILE A 68 -5.21 -8.78 4.24
C ILE A 68 -5.00 -9.38 2.85
N LEU A 69 -4.13 -10.37 2.70
CA LEU A 69 -3.77 -10.96 1.40
C LEU A 69 -4.96 -11.34 0.48
N PRO A 70 -5.96 -12.13 0.93
CA PRO A 70 -7.10 -12.46 0.07
C PRO A 70 -7.97 -11.25 -0.27
N GLU A 71 -7.97 -10.22 0.57
CA GLU A 71 -8.71 -8.97 0.34
C GLU A 71 -7.96 -8.08 -0.66
N VAL A 72 -6.63 -8.14 -0.73
CA VAL A 72 -5.84 -7.50 -1.79
C VAL A 72 -6.16 -8.13 -3.15
N MET A 73 -6.28 -9.45 -3.23
CA MET A 73 -6.69 -10.13 -4.46
C MET A 73 -8.08 -9.67 -4.94
N ARG A 74 -8.97 -9.33 -4.01
CA ARG A 74 -10.32 -8.80 -4.28
C ARG A 74 -10.38 -7.28 -4.45
N GLY A 75 -9.31 -6.56 -4.16
CA GLY A 75 -9.30 -5.10 -4.16
C GLY A 75 -10.04 -4.46 -2.98
N THR A 76 -10.27 -5.19 -1.90
CA THR A 76 -11.11 -4.76 -0.77
C THR A 76 -10.35 -4.54 0.54
N HIS A 77 -9.02 -4.63 0.49
CA HIS A 77 -8.11 -4.47 1.61
C HIS A 77 -8.09 -3.08 2.26
N GLY A 78 -8.60 -2.03 1.61
CA GLY A 78 -8.76 -0.70 2.23
C GLY A 78 -9.71 -0.69 3.45
N ARG A 79 -10.43 -1.78 3.70
CA ARG A 79 -11.27 -1.95 4.91
C ARG A 79 -10.47 -2.18 6.20
N PHE A 80 -9.19 -2.54 6.09
CA PHE A 80 -8.36 -2.80 7.27
C PHE A 80 -7.76 -1.49 7.76
N PRO A 81 -7.78 -1.23 9.07
CA PRO A 81 -7.23 0.01 9.62
C PRO A 81 -5.70 0.14 9.41
N GLN A 82 -5.00 -0.97 9.12
CA GLN A 82 -3.58 -0.98 8.82
C GLN A 82 -3.25 -0.66 7.35
N VAL A 83 -4.27 -0.52 6.50
CA VAL A 83 -4.11 -0.29 5.07
C VAL A 83 -4.56 1.13 4.76
N THR A 84 -3.65 1.92 4.19
CA THR A 84 -3.98 3.24 3.65
C THR A 84 -3.86 3.21 2.13
N LEU A 85 -4.97 3.52 1.46
CA LEU A 85 -5.01 3.74 0.01
C LEU A 85 -5.17 5.23 -0.25
N GLY A 86 -4.49 5.74 -1.28
CA GLY A 86 -4.64 7.14 -1.67
C GLY A 86 -4.02 7.45 -3.01
N THR A 87 -4.18 8.70 -3.42
CA THR A 87 -3.59 9.26 -4.64
C THR A 87 -2.51 10.26 -4.30
N THR A 88 -1.54 10.41 -5.19
CA THR A 88 -0.45 11.37 -5.08
C THR A 88 -0.03 11.87 -6.45
N ARG A 89 0.42 13.13 -6.52
CA ARG A 89 1.15 13.64 -7.69
C ARG A 89 2.66 13.58 -7.48
N GLN A 90 3.10 13.66 -6.23
CA GLN A 90 4.50 13.60 -5.85
C GLN A 90 4.68 12.91 -4.50
N LEU A 91 5.57 11.92 -4.48
CA LEU A 91 5.95 11.18 -3.27
C LEU A 91 7.47 11.14 -3.10
N SER A 92 7.94 11.38 -1.87
CA SER A 92 9.38 11.34 -1.50
C SER A 92 9.58 10.53 -0.21
N LEU A 93 10.76 9.92 -0.06
CA LEU A 93 11.15 9.00 1.02
C LEU A 93 12.46 9.44 1.69
#